data_AF-A0A0V7ZKL5-F1
#
_entry.id   AF-A0A0V7ZKL5-F1
#
_cell.length_a   1.000
_cell.length_b   1.000
_cell.length_c   1.000
_cell.angle_alpha   90.00
_cell.angle_beta   90.00
_cell.angle_gamma   90.00
#
_symmetry.space_group_name_H-M   'P 1'
#
loop_
_entity.id
_entity.type
_entity.pdbx_description
1 polymer ?
#
loop_
_entity_poly.entity_id
_entity_poly.type
_entity_poly.pdbx_seq_one_letter_code
_entity_poly.pdbx_strand_id
1 'polypeptide(L)'
;MLVIFKIIRQQQNSSPVVQNYRLEAEPGNTILDCLNRIKWEQDGTLAFRKNCRNTICGSCAMRINGRSTLACKQNLRDEIAVFKRENSASDKADTIPEITVAPLGNLPVIKDLIVDMNNFWDNLDKVNPYVSTAARKVPQREFLQTPQERSQLDNTGNCIMCGACYSECNAVEVNPSFVGPHALAKAQRMIADSRDADTESRLDKYNESTAGVWGCTRCYYCNSVCPMDVAPLDRISEIKQEILKRKSASDSRSIRHRKVLVDLVKAGGWIDERQFGLQVVGNYLKDLKGLLGIAPLGLRMISRGKFPLSFEPSEGTQEVRSLIEAVQNSESKN
;
A
#
# COMPACT_ATOMS: atom_id res chain seq x y z
N MET A 1 34.43 -6.82 -9.72
CA MET A 1 34.37 -5.38 -10.04
C MET A 1 34.25 -4.58 -8.75
N LEU A 2 34.86 -3.40 -8.67
CA LEU A 2 34.81 -2.54 -7.49
C LEU A 2 33.46 -1.81 -7.43
N VAL A 3 32.82 -1.81 -6.25
CA VAL A 3 31.55 -1.13 -5.98
C VAL A 3 31.63 -0.43 -4.61
N ILE A 4 30.98 0.73 -4.48
CA ILE A 4 30.85 1.46 -3.23
C ILE A 4 29.45 1.21 -2.64
N PHE A 5 29.39 0.63 -1.45
CA PHE A 5 28.16 0.52 -0.67
C PHE A 5 28.03 1.71 0.29
N LYS A 6 27.00 2.51 0.10
CA LYS A 6 26.59 3.62 0.99
C LYS A 6 25.54 3.09 1.96
N ILE A 7 25.97 2.59 3.12
CA ILE A 7 25.06 1.98 4.10
C ILE A 7 24.67 3.03 5.14
N ILE A 8 23.37 3.21 5.36
CA ILE A 8 22.87 4.03 6.46
C ILE A 8 23.04 3.27 7.78
N ARG A 9 23.93 3.79 8.63
CA ARG A 9 24.20 3.33 10.00
C ARG A 9 23.42 4.19 10.98
N GLN A 10 22.79 3.57 11.96
CA GLN A 10 21.97 4.28 12.93
C GLN A 10 21.84 3.46 14.22
N GLN A 11 21.94 4.11 15.38
CA GLN A 11 21.50 3.53 16.64
C GLN A 11 20.08 4.01 16.95
N GLN A 12 19.38 3.29 17.82
CA GLN A 12 18.10 3.75 18.33
C GLN A 12 18.23 5.18 18.87
N ASN A 13 17.33 6.06 18.45
CA ASN A 13 17.29 7.49 18.83
C ASN A 13 18.53 8.32 18.41
N SER A 14 19.36 7.84 17.48
CA SER A 14 20.43 8.64 16.87
C SER A 14 20.05 9.09 15.47
N SER A 15 20.68 10.18 15.01
CA SER A 15 20.62 10.55 13.59
C SER A 15 21.31 9.49 12.72
N PRO A 16 20.81 9.24 11.51
CA PRO A 16 21.43 8.33 10.56
C PRO A 16 22.74 8.92 10.03
N VAL A 17 23.75 8.07 9.83
CA VAL A 17 25.03 8.41 9.21
C VAL A 17 25.29 7.48 8.03
N VAL A 18 25.70 8.02 6.90
CA VAL A 18 26.09 7.21 5.73
C VAL A 18 27.54 6.76 5.91
N GLN A 19 27.77 5.45 5.92
CA GLN A 19 29.10 4.86 5.91
C GLN A 19 29.37 4.17 4.58
N ASN A 20 30.56 4.45 4.04
CA ASN A 20 30.98 3.94 2.74
C ASN A 20 31.85 2.69 2.92
N TYR A 21 31.54 1.63 2.17
CA TYR A 21 32.33 0.41 2.11
C TYR A 21 32.72 0.12 0.67
N ARG A 22 34.00 -0.15 0.44
CA ARG A 22 34.52 -0.54 -0.87
C ARG A 22 34.59 -2.06 -0.94
N LEU A 23 33.93 -2.65 -1.92
CA LEU A 23 33.90 -4.10 -2.07
C LEU A 23 34.16 -4.49 -3.52
N GLU A 24 35.10 -5.42 -3.71
CA GLU A 24 35.23 -6.13 -4.98
C GLU A 24 34.24 -7.29 -5.00
N ALA A 25 33.23 -7.21 -5.86
CA ALA A 25 32.18 -8.21 -5.97
C ALA A 25 31.91 -8.61 -7.43
N GLU A 26 31.32 -9.77 -7.61
CA GLU A 26 30.92 -10.28 -8.92
C GLU A 26 29.50 -9.83 -9.27
N PRO A 27 29.17 -9.62 -10.56
CA PRO A 27 27.82 -9.21 -10.96
C PRO A 27 26.70 -10.15 -10.49
N GLY A 28 27.02 -11.45 -10.30
CA GLY A 28 26.08 -12.46 -9.81
C GLY A 28 25.87 -12.46 -8.29
N ASN A 29 26.70 -11.75 -7.52
CA ASN A 29 26.49 -11.66 -6.08
C ASN A 29 25.20 -10.90 -5.77
N THR A 30 24.44 -11.40 -4.80
CA THR A 30 23.28 -10.68 -4.28
C THR A 30 23.74 -9.52 -3.39
N ILE A 31 22.85 -8.56 -3.15
CA ILE A 31 23.11 -7.50 -2.16
C ILE A 31 23.34 -8.11 -0.78
N LEU A 32 22.63 -9.20 -0.45
CA LEU A 32 22.85 -9.93 0.79
C LEU A 32 24.26 -10.54 0.88
N ASP A 33 24.80 -11.10 -0.20
CA ASP A 33 26.17 -11.62 -0.22
C ASP A 33 27.19 -10.49 0.04
N CYS A 34 26.97 -9.33 -0.58
CA CYS A 34 27.81 -8.16 -0.38
C CYS A 34 27.76 -7.64 1.07
N LEU A 35 26.55 -7.54 1.67
CA LEU A 35 26.39 -7.15 3.07
C LEU A 35 27.04 -8.13 4.05
N ASN A 36 26.99 -9.43 3.74
CA ASN A 36 27.68 -10.46 4.53
C ASN A 36 29.20 -10.26 4.50
N ARG A 37 29.77 -10.05 3.31
CA ARG A 37 31.21 -9.80 3.16
C ARG A 37 31.65 -8.52 3.86
N ILE A 38 30.90 -7.43 3.71
CA ILE A 38 31.16 -6.19 4.46
C ILE A 38 31.17 -6.47 5.97
N LYS A 39 30.19 -7.21 6.49
CA LYS A 39 30.12 -7.54 7.91
C LYS A 39 31.29 -8.43 8.37
N TRP A 40 31.67 -9.43 7.58
CA TRP A 40 32.65 -10.42 7.99
C TRP A 40 34.10 -9.95 7.79
N GLU A 41 34.35 -9.20 6.73
CA GLU A 41 35.69 -8.85 6.26
C GLU A 41 36.09 -7.42 6.63
N GLN A 42 35.13 -6.51 6.86
CA GLN A 42 35.41 -5.07 7.04
C GLN A 42 34.88 -4.51 8.36
N ASP A 43 33.63 -4.81 8.74
CA ASP A 43 32.98 -4.24 9.92
C ASP A 43 31.99 -5.21 10.60
N GLY A 44 32.48 -5.91 11.62
CA GLY A 44 31.69 -6.85 12.42
C GLY A 44 30.49 -6.22 13.13
N THR A 45 30.42 -4.90 13.28
CA THR A 45 29.36 -4.22 14.03
C THR A 45 28.07 -4.03 13.23
N LEU A 46 28.14 -4.11 11.89
CA LEU A 46 27.01 -3.92 10.97
C LEU A 46 25.87 -4.89 11.28
N ALA A 47 24.66 -4.38 11.49
CA ALA A 47 23.49 -5.17 11.84
C ALA A 47 22.40 -5.13 10.75
N PHE A 48 21.89 -6.32 10.38
CA PHE A 48 20.77 -6.49 9.45
C PHE A 48 20.13 -7.86 9.65
N ARG A 49 18.85 -8.00 9.28
CA ARG A 49 18.13 -9.28 9.32
C ARG A 49 18.33 -10.07 8.02
N LYS A 50 18.53 -11.38 8.14
CA LYS A 50 18.65 -12.33 7.03
C LYS A 50 18.29 -13.74 7.51
N ASN A 51 17.87 -14.61 6.59
CA ASN A 51 17.69 -16.03 6.90
C ASN A 51 17.80 -16.92 5.64
N CYS A 52 16.70 -17.10 4.89
CA CYS A 52 16.55 -18.20 3.92
C CYS A 52 17.47 -18.19 2.69
N ARG A 53 17.91 -16.99 2.24
CA ARG A 53 18.65 -16.77 0.98
C ARG A 53 17.96 -17.24 -0.32
N ASN A 54 16.67 -17.57 -0.29
CA ASN A 54 15.90 -18.01 -1.46
C ASN A 54 14.54 -17.29 -1.59
N THR A 55 14.47 -16.03 -1.14
CA THR A 55 13.34 -15.12 -1.43
C THR A 55 12.00 -15.50 -0.78
N ILE A 56 11.97 -16.38 0.23
CA ILE A 56 10.70 -16.83 0.86
C ILE A 56 10.44 -16.31 2.27
N CYS A 57 11.48 -16.04 3.09
CA CYS A 57 11.26 -15.71 4.51
C CYS A 57 10.90 -14.24 4.79
N GLY A 58 11.10 -13.34 3.83
CA GLY A 58 10.87 -11.89 3.99
C GLY A 58 11.85 -11.13 4.89
N SER A 59 12.73 -11.80 5.64
CA SER A 59 13.54 -11.16 6.69
C SER A 59 14.61 -10.17 6.20
N CYS A 60 15.05 -10.26 4.96
CA CYS A 60 16.09 -9.41 4.38
C CYS A 60 15.54 -8.22 3.59
N ALA A 61 14.30 -7.82 3.87
CA ALA A 61 13.71 -6.63 3.30
C ALA A 61 14.39 -5.37 3.84
N MET A 62 14.79 -4.49 2.92
CA MET A 62 15.45 -3.22 3.20
C MET A 62 15.32 -2.32 1.97
N ARG A 63 15.68 -1.04 2.09
CA ARG A 63 15.69 -0.11 0.97
C ARG A 63 17.03 -0.18 0.25
N ILE A 64 17.01 -0.46 -1.05
CA ILE A 64 18.18 -0.56 -1.92
C ILE A 64 17.97 0.45 -3.04
N ASN A 65 18.87 1.42 -3.18
CA ASN A 65 18.75 2.53 -4.14
C ASN A 65 17.35 3.20 -4.06
N GLY A 66 16.95 3.54 -2.83
CA GLY A 66 15.72 4.29 -2.57
C GLY A 66 14.41 3.48 -2.54
N ARG A 67 14.41 2.22 -2.99
CA ARG A 67 13.21 1.36 -3.04
C ARG A 67 13.32 0.13 -2.14
N SER A 68 12.23 -0.22 -1.45
CA SER A 68 12.17 -1.44 -0.66
C SER A 68 12.19 -2.70 -1.52
N THR A 69 13.04 -3.66 -1.18
CA THR A 69 13.17 -4.95 -1.86
C THR A 69 13.89 -5.95 -0.96
N LEU A 70 14.09 -7.19 -1.42
CA LEU A 70 14.80 -8.23 -0.70
C LEU A 70 16.27 -8.26 -1.10
N ALA A 71 17.17 -8.11 -0.12
CA ALA A 71 18.61 -8.14 -0.37
C ALA A 71 19.10 -9.46 -0.98
N CYS A 72 18.44 -10.59 -0.70
CA CYS A 72 18.79 -11.88 -1.30
C CYS A 72 18.20 -12.10 -2.70
N LYS A 73 17.29 -11.23 -3.16
CA LYS A 73 16.69 -11.30 -4.50
C LYS A 73 17.44 -10.41 -5.48
N GLN A 74 17.82 -9.20 -5.05
CA GLN A 74 18.53 -8.26 -5.91
C GLN A 74 19.99 -8.68 -6.11
N ASN A 75 20.39 -8.76 -7.37
CA ASN A 75 21.78 -9.00 -7.75
C ASN A 75 22.49 -7.67 -8.03
N LEU A 76 23.82 -7.71 -7.98
CA LEU A 76 24.65 -6.54 -8.19
C LEU A 76 24.55 -6.02 -9.63
N ARG A 77 24.43 -6.91 -10.62
CA ARG A 77 24.28 -6.55 -12.04
C ARG A 77 23.11 -5.59 -12.26
N ASP A 78 21.95 -5.92 -11.72
CA ASP A 78 20.69 -5.20 -11.94
C ASP A 78 20.71 -3.85 -11.19
N GLU A 79 21.25 -3.81 -9.97
CA GLU A 79 21.42 -2.55 -9.23
C GLU A 79 22.41 -1.61 -9.92
N ILE A 80 23.49 -2.13 -10.51
CA ILE A 80 24.43 -1.32 -11.30
C ILE A 80 23.77 -0.81 -12.57
N ALA A 81 22.92 -1.62 -13.22
CA ALA A 81 22.17 -1.17 -14.39
C ALA A 81 21.18 -0.04 -14.04
N VAL A 82 20.55 -0.09 -12.86
CA VAL A 82 19.74 1.02 -12.33
C VAL A 82 20.61 2.27 -12.11
N PHE A 83 21.74 2.13 -11.38
CA PHE A 83 22.66 3.24 -11.14
C PHE A 83 23.12 3.91 -12.43
N LYS A 84 23.51 3.13 -13.44
CA LYS A 84 23.95 3.65 -14.74
C LYS A 84 22.84 4.42 -15.47
N ARG A 85 21.60 3.92 -15.45
CA ARG A 85 20.46 4.61 -16.06
C ARG A 85 20.17 5.96 -15.40
N GLU A 86 20.25 6.01 -14.08
CA GLU A 86 20.00 7.25 -13.32
C GLU A 86 21.14 8.26 -13.47
N ASN A 87 22.38 7.79 -13.72
CA ASN A 87 23.58 8.61 -13.88
C ASN A 87 24.04 8.71 -15.34
N SER A 88 23.13 8.51 -16.31
CA SER A 88 23.40 8.58 -17.75
C SER A 88 23.89 9.96 -18.23
N ALA A 89 23.74 11.01 -17.40
CA ALA A 89 24.24 12.35 -17.69
C ALA A 89 25.74 12.53 -17.34
N SER A 90 26.34 11.58 -16.61
CA SER A 90 27.76 11.57 -16.26
C SER A 90 28.47 10.44 -17.02
N ASP A 91 28.76 10.66 -18.30
CA ASP A 91 29.55 9.77 -19.19
C ASP A 91 31.04 9.72 -18.81
N LYS A 92 31.36 9.63 -17.51
CA LYS A 92 32.72 9.34 -17.05
C LYS A 92 32.88 7.83 -16.95
N ALA A 93 33.58 7.26 -17.93
CA ALA A 93 33.87 5.83 -18.06
C ALA A 93 34.48 5.17 -16.81
N ASP A 94 35.05 5.97 -15.88
CA ASP A 94 35.72 5.50 -14.66
C ASP A 94 34.89 5.65 -13.36
N THR A 95 33.59 5.92 -13.45
CA THR A 95 32.77 6.09 -12.23
C THR A 95 32.52 4.74 -11.56
N ILE A 96 33.02 4.57 -10.33
CA ILE A 96 32.76 3.38 -9.52
C ILE A 96 31.26 3.36 -9.16
N PRO A 97 30.53 2.28 -9.48
CA PRO A 97 29.10 2.20 -9.16
C PRO A 97 28.85 2.30 -7.66
N GLU A 98 27.78 3.01 -7.30
CA GLU A 98 27.37 3.19 -5.91
C GLU A 98 26.02 2.54 -5.64
N ILE A 99 25.89 1.85 -4.50
CA ILE A 99 24.65 1.24 -4.05
C ILE A 99 24.32 1.76 -2.66
N THR A 100 23.17 2.42 -2.53
CA THR A 100 22.70 2.92 -1.24
C THR A 100 21.81 1.89 -0.57
N VAL A 101 22.11 1.56 0.69
CA VAL A 101 21.33 0.61 1.49
C VAL A 101 20.85 1.29 2.75
N ALA A 102 19.55 1.23 2.98
CA ALA A 102 18.87 1.89 4.09
C ALA A 102 17.86 0.95 4.77
N PRO A 103 17.53 1.17 6.05
CA PRO A 103 16.45 0.42 6.71
C PRO A 103 15.11 0.61 5.99
N LEU A 104 14.15 -0.27 6.26
CA LEU A 104 12.77 -0.07 5.82
C LEU A 104 12.22 1.26 6.39
N GLY A 105 11.45 1.98 5.57
CA GLY A 105 10.71 3.18 5.97
C GLY A 105 9.50 2.84 6.84
N ASN A 106 8.84 3.88 7.37
CA ASN A 106 7.66 3.79 8.25
C ASN A 106 7.82 2.93 9.51
N LEU A 107 9.03 2.45 9.79
CA LEU A 107 9.34 1.54 10.88
C LEU A 107 10.54 2.11 11.67
N PRO A 108 10.42 2.25 13.00
CA PRO A 108 11.51 2.77 13.81
C PRO A 108 12.78 1.93 13.69
N VAL A 109 13.94 2.56 13.56
CA VAL A 109 15.22 1.85 13.50
C VAL A 109 15.68 1.44 14.89
N ILE A 110 15.99 0.15 15.06
CA ILE A 110 16.60 -0.39 16.28
C ILE A 110 18.11 -0.25 16.19
N LYS A 111 18.69 -0.75 15.09
CA LYS A 111 20.13 -0.66 14.80
C LYS A 111 20.40 -0.91 13.33
N ASP A 112 21.14 -0.01 12.69
CA ASP A 112 21.55 -0.06 11.30
C ASP A 112 20.35 -0.34 10.37
N LEU A 113 20.29 -1.53 9.77
CA LEU A 113 19.22 -1.93 8.85
C LEU A 113 18.11 -2.73 9.54
N ILE A 114 18.17 -2.89 10.87
CA ILE A 114 17.16 -3.57 11.68
C ILE A 114 16.14 -2.56 12.18
N VAL A 115 14.87 -2.81 11.84
CA VAL A 115 13.73 -2.00 12.26
C VAL A 115 12.82 -2.73 13.26
N ASP A 116 12.06 -1.99 14.03
CA ASP A 116 10.97 -2.50 14.84
C ASP A 116 9.74 -2.77 13.96
N MET A 117 9.23 -4.00 14.01
CA MET A 117 8.10 -4.47 13.21
C MET A 117 6.80 -4.57 14.05
N ASN A 118 6.78 -4.15 15.31
CA ASN A 118 5.62 -4.33 16.19
C ASN A 118 4.35 -3.70 15.59
N ASN A 119 4.40 -2.42 15.17
CA ASN A 119 3.27 -1.76 14.52
C ASN A 119 2.79 -2.49 13.25
N PHE A 120 3.70 -3.12 12.52
CA PHE A 120 3.35 -3.91 11.33
C PHE A 120 2.53 -5.15 11.73
N TRP A 121 2.93 -5.87 12.77
CA TRP A 121 2.21 -7.04 13.27
C TRP A 121 0.90 -6.67 13.96
N ASP A 122 0.90 -5.63 14.80
CA ASP A 122 -0.32 -5.14 15.48
C ASP A 122 -1.40 -4.75 14.45
N ASN A 123 -1.00 -4.14 13.34
CA ASN A 123 -1.92 -3.82 12.26
C ASN A 123 -2.43 -5.04 11.49
N LEU A 124 -1.64 -6.10 11.39
CA LEU A 124 -2.11 -7.37 10.82
C LEU A 124 -3.16 -8.01 11.73
N ASP A 125 -2.96 -7.99 13.04
CA ASP A 125 -3.90 -8.57 14.00
C ASP A 125 -5.25 -7.84 13.98
N LYS A 126 -5.24 -6.52 13.73
CA LYS A 126 -6.47 -5.74 13.53
C LYS A 126 -7.36 -6.25 12.41
N VAL A 127 -6.87 -7.02 11.43
CA VAL A 127 -7.72 -7.59 10.38
C VAL A 127 -8.20 -9.02 10.64
N ASN A 128 -7.93 -9.59 11.83
CA ASN A 128 -8.29 -10.98 12.18
C ASN A 128 -7.86 -11.97 11.08
N PRO A 129 -6.55 -12.15 10.82
CA PRO A 129 -6.01 -12.77 9.60
C PRO A 129 -6.11 -14.31 9.57
N TYR A 130 -7.15 -14.89 10.16
CA TYR A 130 -7.43 -16.31 10.27
C TYR A 130 -8.84 -16.61 9.78
N VAL A 131 -9.08 -17.83 9.29
CA VAL A 131 -10.40 -18.27 8.83
C VAL A 131 -11.33 -18.43 10.04
N SER A 132 -12.48 -17.78 9.99
CA SER A 132 -13.56 -17.91 10.97
C SER A 132 -14.70 -18.72 10.37
N THR A 133 -14.89 -19.96 10.84
CA THR A 133 -15.98 -20.82 10.37
C THR A 133 -17.18 -20.67 11.30
N ALA A 134 -18.36 -20.29 10.75
CA ALA A 134 -19.60 -20.13 11.53
C ALA A 134 -19.96 -21.38 12.35
N ALA A 135 -19.57 -22.55 11.87
CA ALA A 135 -19.64 -23.77 12.64
C ALA A 135 -18.35 -23.95 13.45
N ARG A 136 -18.46 -23.90 14.78
CA ARG A 136 -17.51 -24.62 15.67
C ARG A 136 -17.51 -26.14 15.43
N LYS A 137 -18.25 -26.64 14.44
CA LYS A 137 -18.22 -28.02 13.95
C LYS A 137 -17.10 -28.14 12.93
N VAL A 138 -15.88 -28.29 13.44
CA VAL A 138 -14.75 -28.71 12.61
C VAL A 138 -15.13 -30.08 12.02
N PRO A 139 -15.21 -30.23 10.69
CA PRO A 139 -15.53 -31.52 10.08
C PRO A 139 -14.46 -32.56 10.43
N GLN A 140 -14.82 -33.85 10.39
CA GLN A 140 -13.84 -34.94 10.58
C GLN A 140 -12.78 -35.00 9.47
N ARG A 141 -13.03 -34.33 8.34
CA ARG A 141 -12.14 -34.23 7.18
C ARG A 141 -11.86 -32.77 6.86
N GLU A 142 -11.10 -32.53 5.79
CA GLU A 142 -10.83 -31.18 5.28
C GLU A 142 -12.10 -30.41 4.87
N PHE A 143 -12.03 -29.08 4.93
CA PHE A 143 -13.05 -28.22 4.35
C PHE A 143 -13.02 -28.34 2.83
N LEU A 144 -14.18 -28.52 2.21
CA LEU A 144 -14.30 -28.57 0.76
C LEU A 144 -14.04 -27.18 0.17
N GLN A 145 -13.18 -27.12 -0.83
CA GLN A 145 -12.90 -25.92 -1.61
C GLN A 145 -12.60 -26.33 -3.05
N THR A 146 -13.30 -25.74 -4.01
CA THR A 146 -13.07 -26.04 -5.43
C THR A 146 -11.76 -25.43 -5.92
N PRO A 147 -11.15 -25.94 -7.01
CA PRO A 147 -9.97 -25.31 -7.61
C PRO A 147 -10.19 -23.83 -7.96
N GLN A 148 -11.41 -23.46 -8.39
CA GLN A 148 -11.79 -22.10 -8.76
C GLN A 148 -11.91 -21.18 -7.55
N GLU A 149 -12.38 -21.67 -6.41
CA GLU A 149 -12.38 -20.91 -5.15
C GLU A 149 -10.95 -20.77 -4.62
N ARG A 150 -10.16 -21.85 -4.68
CA ARG A 150 -8.77 -21.84 -4.21
C ARG A 150 -7.91 -20.87 -5.02
N SER A 151 -8.09 -20.78 -6.34
CA SER A 151 -7.27 -19.93 -7.21
C SER A 151 -7.44 -18.44 -6.92
N GLN A 152 -8.60 -18.01 -6.38
CA GLN A 152 -8.81 -16.64 -5.92
C GLN A 152 -7.85 -16.22 -4.80
N LEU A 153 -7.28 -17.20 -4.09
CA LEU A 153 -6.36 -16.99 -2.97
C LEU A 153 -4.88 -17.04 -3.36
N ASP A 154 -4.54 -17.38 -4.61
CA ASP A 154 -3.15 -17.61 -5.01
C ASP A 154 -2.29 -16.36 -4.85
N ASN A 155 -2.75 -15.23 -5.38
CA ASN A 155 -1.99 -13.97 -5.32
C ASN A 155 -1.77 -13.51 -3.88
N THR A 156 -2.81 -13.51 -3.03
CA THR A 156 -2.67 -13.09 -1.62
C THR A 156 -1.96 -14.13 -0.75
N GLY A 157 -2.04 -15.41 -1.13
CA GLY A 157 -1.33 -16.52 -0.49
C GLY A 157 0.19 -16.40 -0.60
N ASN A 158 0.70 -15.74 -1.63
CA ASN A 158 2.14 -15.55 -1.85
C ASN A 158 2.77 -14.46 -0.96
N CYS A 159 1.99 -13.74 -0.15
CA CYS A 159 2.53 -12.72 0.74
C CYS A 159 3.42 -13.32 1.84
N ILE A 160 4.72 -13.00 1.79
CA ILE A 160 5.74 -13.47 2.74
C ILE A 160 5.93 -12.54 3.94
N MET A 161 5.04 -11.56 4.15
CA MET A 161 5.09 -10.60 5.26
C MET A 161 6.43 -9.85 5.42
N CYS A 162 7.07 -9.50 4.29
CA CYS A 162 8.38 -8.85 4.29
C CYS A 162 8.39 -7.36 4.69
N GLY A 163 7.24 -6.69 4.70
CA GLY A 163 7.14 -5.26 5.06
C GLY A 163 7.47 -4.26 3.95
N ALA A 164 7.92 -4.69 2.76
CA ALA A 164 8.28 -3.78 1.67
C ALA A 164 7.14 -2.82 1.27
N CYS A 165 5.90 -3.31 1.18
CA CYS A 165 4.75 -2.48 0.86
C CYS A 165 4.39 -1.47 1.97
N TYR A 166 4.64 -1.82 3.23
CA TYR A 166 4.40 -0.95 4.38
C TYR A 166 5.44 0.17 4.43
N SER A 167 6.70 -0.18 4.15
CA SER A 167 7.85 0.72 4.10
C SER A 167 7.69 1.90 3.15
N GLU A 168 7.07 1.67 1.98
CA GLU A 168 6.94 2.68 0.91
C GLU A 168 5.53 3.30 0.86
N CYS A 169 4.69 3.07 1.88
CA CYS A 169 3.31 3.56 1.86
C CYS A 169 3.19 4.98 2.43
N ASN A 170 2.98 5.97 1.57
CA ASN A 170 2.76 7.36 1.98
C ASN A 170 1.54 7.52 2.93
N ALA A 171 0.53 6.67 2.79
CA ALA A 171 -0.64 6.73 3.67
C ALA A 171 -0.30 6.32 5.12
N VAL A 172 0.62 5.36 5.30
CA VAL A 172 1.11 4.96 6.62
C VAL A 172 1.98 6.07 7.23
N GLU A 173 2.83 6.70 6.41
CA GLU A 173 3.70 7.81 6.84
C GLU A 173 2.90 8.98 7.43
N VAL A 174 1.78 9.34 6.78
CA VAL A 174 0.96 10.50 7.17
C VAL A 174 -0.10 10.14 8.21
N ASN A 175 -0.60 8.91 8.22
CA ASN A 175 -1.66 8.46 9.13
C ASN A 175 -1.25 7.16 9.85
N PRO A 176 -0.71 7.27 11.09
CA PRO A 176 -0.34 6.11 11.90
C PRO A 176 -1.52 5.17 12.24
N SER A 177 -2.76 5.66 12.19
CA SER A 177 -3.95 4.84 12.43
C SER A 177 -4.33 3.96 11.24
N PHE A 178 -3.81 4.24 10.04
CA PHE A 178 -4.06 3.41 8.86
C PHE A 178 -3.38 2.04 9.03
N VAL A 179 -4.16 0.96 8.91
CA VAL A 179 -3.65 -0.41 9.12
C VAL A 179 -2.59 -0.84 8.10
N GLY A 180 -2.50 -0.15 6.96
CA GLY A 180 -1.46 -0.39 5.97
C GLY A 180 -1.80 -1.46 4.93
N PRO A 181 -1.00 -1.53 3.85
CA PRO A 181 -1.30 -2.36 2.69
C PRO A 181 -1.15 -3.86 2.93
N HIS A 182 -0.22 -4.30 3.78
CA HIS A 182 -0.02 -5.72 4.10
C HIS A 182 -1.24 -6.32 4.79
N ALA A 183 -1.78 -5.61 5.79
CA ALA A 183 -2.94 -6.02 6.55
C ALA A 183 -4.16 -6.11 5.65
N LEU A 184 -4.41 -5.10 4.80
CA LEU A 184 -5.55 -5.11 3.90
C LEU A 184 -5.42 -6.12 2.75
N ALA A 185 -4.22 -6.42 2.27
CA ALA A 185 -4.03 -7.53 1.33
C ALA A 185 -4.40 -8.88 1.99
N LYS A 186 -4.04 -9.08 3.27
CA LYS A 186 -4.46 -10.25 4.05
C LYS A 186 -5.97 -10.25 4.33
N ALA A 187 -6.56 -9.07 4.55
CA ALA A 187 -7.98 -8.89 4.75
C ALA A 187 -8.80 -9.32 3.53
N GLN A 188 -8.34 -8.96 2.32
CA GLN A 188 -8.96 -9.40 1.06
C GLN A 188 -8.93 -10.92 0.96
N ARG A 189 -7.83 -11.58 1.32
CA ARG A 189 -7.76 -13.04 1.36
C ARG A 189 -8.87 -13.63 2.23
N MET A 190 -9.18 -13.02 3.38
CA MET A 190 -10.25 -13.51 4.26
C MET A 190 -11.64 -13.34 3.61
N ILE A 191 -11.86 -12.25 2.88
CA ILE A 191 -13.13 -11.99 2.17
C ILE A 191 -13.32 -12.98 1.01
N ALA A 192 -12.26 -13.33 0.30
CA ALA A 192 -12.31 -14.23 -0.85
C ALA A 192 -12.28 -15.73 -0.47
N ASP A 193 -11.92 -16.09 0.77
CA ASP A 193 -11.77 -17.50 1.16
C ASP A 193 -13.16 -18.12 1.42
N SER A 194 -13.58 -19.05 0.58
CA SER A 194 -14.89 -19.72 0.68
C SER A 194 -15.14 -20.45 2.00
N ARG A 195 -14.09 -20.67 2.80
CA ARG A 195 -14.17 -21.30 4.12
C ARG A 195 -14.48 -20.30 5.24
N ASP A 196 -14.26 -19.00 5.02
CA ASP A 196 -14.58 -17.97 6.00
C ASP A 196 -16.07 -17.62 5.93
N ALA A 197 -16.71 -17.50 7.09
CA ALA A 197 -18.14 -17.21 7.21
C ALA A 197 -18.42 -15.83 7.82
N ASP A 198 -17.38 -15.04 8.12
CA ASP A 198 -17.50 -13.75 8.82
C ASP A 198 -17.35 -12.54 7.88
N THR A 199 -17.60 -12.73 6.58
CA THR A 199 -17.39 -11.73 5.52
C THR A 199 -18.07 -10.39 5.82
N GLU A 200 -19.33 -10.40 6.27
CA GLU A 200 -20.09 -9.18 6.54
C GLU A 200 -19.48 -8.34 7.68
N SER A 201 -19.20 -9.00 8.81
CA SER A 201 -18.53 -8.40 9.98
C SER A 201 -17.15 -7.85 9.63
N ARG A 202 -16.39 -8.59 8.81
CA ARG A 202 -15.09 -8.15 8.29
C ARG A 202 -15.22 -6.92 7.41
N LEU A 203 -16.18 -6.89 6.47
CA LEU A 203 -16.41 -5.74 5.59
C LEU A 203 -16.81 -4.50 6.41
N ASP A 204 -17.62 -4.64 7.45
CA ASP A 204 -17.95 -3.55 8.37
C ASP A 204 -16.71 -3.05 9.12
N LYS A 205 -15.87 -3.96 9.62
CA LYS A 205 -14.60 -3.63 10.26
C LYS A 205 -13.66 -2.89 9.32
N TYR A 206 -13.53 -3.35 8.07
CA TYR A 206 -12.61 -2.75 7.09
C TYR A 206 -13.12 -1.43 6.50
N ASN A 207 -14.44 -1.17 6.61
CA ASN A 207 -15.09 0.09 6.21
C ASN A 207 -14.86 1.23 7.23
N GLU A 208 -14.08 1.00 8.28
CA GLU A 208 -13.67 2.05 9.21
C GLU A 208 -12.91 3.17 8.47
N SER A 209 -13.27 4.43 8.75
CA SER A 209 -12.91 5.64 8.00
C SER A 209 -11.46 5.69 7.47
N THR A 210 -10.54 6.41 8.12
CA THR A 210 -9.15 6.53 7.66
C THR A 210 -8.26 5.41 8.21
N ALA A 211 -8.76 4.63 9.17
CA ALA A 211 -8.05 3.48 9.72
C ALA A 211 -8.11 2.25 8.80
N GLY A 212 -9.25 2.02 8.13
CA GLY A 212 -9.48 0.91 7.22
C GLY A 212 -9.18 1.24 5.76
N VAL A 213 -9.94 0.65 4.82
CA VAL A 213 -9.61 0.72 3.37
C VAL A 213 -9.59 2.15 2.82
N TRP A 214 -10.35 3.08 3.40
CA TRP A 214 -10.43 4.45 2.90
C TRP A 214 -9.23 5.31 3.28
N GLY A 215 -8.35 4.85 4.18
CA GLY A 215 -7.05 5.47 4.42
C GLY A 215 -6.08 5.36 3.23
N CYS A 216 -6.30 4.39 2.33
CA CYS A 216 -5.45 4.21 1.16
C CYS A 216 -5.65 5.33 0.11
N THR A 217 -4.58 6.08 -0.16
CA THR A 217 -4.49 7.19 -1.12
C THR A 217 -4.22 6.78 -2.56
N ARG A 218 -4.03 5.47 -2.83
CA ARG A 218 -3.75 4.91 -4.17
C ARG A 218 -2.46 5.41 -4.83
N CYS A 219 -1.39 5.63 -4.05
CA CYS A 219 -0.08 6.04 -4.55
C CYS A 219 0.72 4.94 -5.30
N TYR A 220 0.18 3.72 -5.44
CA TYR A 220 0.75 2.58 -6.19
C TYR A 220 2.08 1.98 -5.70
N TYR A 221 2.87 2.65 -4.85
CA TYR A 221 4.16 2.15 -4.37
C TYR A 221 4.12 0.74 -3.77
N CYS A 222 3.06 0.39 -3.04
CA CYS A 222 2.91 -0.95 -2.47
C CYS A 222 2.86 -2.09 -3.51
N ASN A 223 2.34 -1.83 -4.72
CA ASN A 223 2.37 -2.80 -5.82
C ASN A 223 3.75 -2.84 -6.46
N SER A 224 4.37 -1.69 -6.72
CA SER A 224 5.64 -1.61 -7.44
C SER A 224 6.82 -2.25 -6.70
N VAL A 225 6.76 -2.31 -5.36
CA VAL A 225 7.83 -2.87 -4.53
C VAL A 225 7.57 -4.28 -4.02
N CYS A 226 6.41 -4.87 -4.32
CA CYS A 226 6.08 -6.21 -3.82
C CYS A 226 6.97 -7.26 -4.49
N PRO A 227 7.83 -7.99 -3.75
CA PRO A 227 8.73 -8.96 -4.38
C PRO A 227 8.03 -10.24 -4.85
N MET A 228 6.76 -10.42 -4.47
CA MET A 228 5.94 -11.60 -4.70
C MET A 228 4.69 -11.29 -5.54
N ASP A 229 4.61 -10.09 -6.11
CA ASP A 229 3.53 -9.68 -7.03
C ASP A 229 2.10 -9.86 -6.47
N VAL A 230 1.94 -9.66 -5.15
CA VAL A 230 0.64 -9.76 -4.45
C VAL A 230 -0.34 -8.64 -4.83
N ALA A 231 0.18 -7.52 -5.36
CA ALA A 231 -0.56 -6.31 -5.71
C ALA A 231 -1.49 -5.76 -4.59
N PRO A 232 -0.96 -5.34 -3.42
CA PRO A 232 -1.76 -4.91 -2.28
C PRO A 232 -2.81 -3.83 -2.57
N LEU A 233 -2.54 -2.86 -3.45
CA LEU A 233 -3.49 -1.82 -3.85
C LEU A 233 -4.75 -2.41 -4.50
N ASP A 234 -4.56 -3.44 -5.30
CA ASP A 234 -5.63 -4.06 -6.09
C ASP A 234 -6.54 -4.83 -5.13
N ARG A 235 -5.92 -5.57 -4.20
CA ARG A 235 -6.61 -6.23 -3.08
C ARG A 235 -7.42 -5.23 -2.24
N ILE A 236 -6.85 -4.08 -1.89
CA ILE A 236 -7.59 -3.01 -1.18
C ILE A 236 -8.78 -2.52 -2.02
N SER A 237 -8.61 -2.42 -3.33
CA SER A 237 -9.64 -1.94 -4.25
C SER A 237 -10.79 -2.94 -4.40
N GLU A 238 -10.51 -4.24 -4.39
CA GLU A 238 -11.51 -5.31 -4.34
C GLU A 238 -12.37 -5.21 -3.07
N ILE A 239 -11.74 -5.01 -1.89
CA ILE A 239 -12.50 -4.80 -0.63
C ILE A 239 -13.41 -3.58 -0.75
N LYS A 240 -12.92 -2.47 -1.33
CA LYS A 240 -13.73 -1.26 -1.56
C LYS A 240 -14.93 -1.56 -2.46
N GLN A 241 -14.77 -2.38 -3.49
CA GLN A 241 -15.86 -2.76 -4.38
C GLN A 241 -16.91 -3.58 -3.62
N GLU A 242 -16.50 -4.56 -2.82
CA GLU A 242 -17.43 -5.35 -1.99
C GLU A 242 -18.20 -4.48 -0.99
N ILE A 243 -17.53 -3.51 -0.35
CA ILE A 243 -18.20 -2.53 0.53
C ILE A 243 -19.22 -1.68 -0.25
N LEU A 244 -18.89 -1.26 -1.47
CA LEU A 244 -19.77 -0.39 -2.28
C LEU A 244 -20.99 -1.12 -2.84
N LYS A 245 -20.90 -2.43 -3.10
CA LYS A 245 -22.02 -3.28 -3.53
C LYS A 245 -23.10 -3.41 -2.45
N ARG A 246 -22.73 -3.27 -1.17
CA ARG A 246 -23.67 -3.41 -0.03
C ARG A 246 -24.63 -2.21 0.03
N LYS A 247 -25.93 -2.51 0.14
CA LYS A 247 -26.98 -1.51 0.40
C LYS A 247 -27.09 -1.28 1.90
N SER A 248 -26.31 -0.35 2.46
CA SER A 248 -26.43 0.02 3.88
C SER A 248 -27.57 1.04 4.11
N ALA A 249 -28.21 1.00 5.28
CA ALA A 249 -29.27 1.95 5.66
C ALA A 249 -28.75 3.39 5.83
N SER A 250 -27.44 3.58 6.07
CA SER A 250 -26.79 4.88 6.12
C SER A 250 -25.37 4.79 5.58
N ASP A 251 -25.13 5.37 4.40
CA ASP A 251 -23.80 5.42 3.81
C ASP A 251 -22.84 6.19 4.71
N SER A 252 -21.66 5.60 5.00
CA SER A 252 -20.56 6.32 5.65
C SER A 252 -20.11 7.50 4.79
N ARG A 253 -19.42 8.49 5.38
CA ARG A 253 -18.90 9.63 4.61
C ARG A 253 -18.01 9.19 3.45
N SER A 254 -17.21 8.13 3.63
CA SER A 254 -16.35 7.58 2.58
C SER A 254 -17.15 6.95 1.43
N ILE A 255 -18.24 6.25 1.74
CA ILE A 255 -19.15 5.68 0.73
C ILE A 255 -19.86 6.82 -0.01
N ARG A 256 -20.42 7.80 0.72
CA ARG A 256 -21.07 8.98 0.12
C ARG A 256 -20.11 9.74 -0.79
N HIS A 257 -18.88 9.95 -0.36
CA HIS A 257 -17.85 10.59 -1.18
C HIS A 257 -17.67 9.90 -2.54
N ARG A 258 -17.66 8.57 -2.59
CA ARG A 258 -17.57 7.81 -3.84
C ARG A 258 -18.83 7.97 -4.69
N LYS A 259 -20.01 7.78 -4.10
CA LYS A 259 -21.29 7.86 -4.82
C LYS A 259 -21.53 9.24 -5.41
N VAL A 260 -21.41 10.29 -4.57
CA VAL A 260 -21.56 11.69 -5.00
C VAL A 260 -20.57 12.04 -6.11
N LEU A 261 -19.33 11.57 -6.04
CA LEU A 261 -18.35 11.83 -7.11
C LEU A 261 -18.85 11.25 -8.44
N VAL A 262 -19.29 9.99 -8.45
CA VAL A 262 -19.83 9.34 -9.65
C VAL A 262 -21.09 10.06 -10.15
N ASP A 263 -22.00 10.44 -9.26
CA ASP A 263 -23.25 11.13 -9.60
C ASP A 263 -22.97 12.49 -10.25
N LEU A 264 -22.06 13.29 -9.69
CA LEU A 264 -21.69 14.59 -10.24
C LEU A 264 -20.96 14.48 -11.58
N VAL A 265 -20.01 13.53 -11.69
CA VAL A 265 -19.30 13.28 -12.96
C VAL A 265 -20.28 12.78 -14.04
N LYS A 266 -21.24 11.92 -13.69
CA LYS A 266 -22.29 11.46 -14.61
C LYS A 266 -23.21 12.61 -15.04
N ALA A 267 -23.47 13.56 -14.14
CA ALA A 267 -24.33 14.71 -14.42
C ALA A 267 -23.65 15.75 -15.32
N GLY A 268 -22.38 16.10 -15.04
CA GLY A 268 -21.70 17.24 -15.67
C GLY A 268 -20.36 16.95 -16.34
N GLY A 269 -19.94 15.68 -16.44
CA GLY A 269 -18.67 15.24 -17.05
C GLY A 269 -17.43 15.41 -16.15
N TRP A 270 -17.55 16.15 -15.05
CA TRP A 270 -16.54 16.37 -14.00
C TRP A 270 -17.21 16.84 -12.70
N ILE A 271 -16.43 17.03 -11.64
CA ILE A 271 -16.96 17.28 -10.28
C ILE A 271 -17.45 18.72 -10.13
N ASP A 272 -18.73 18.93 -9.78
CA ASP A 272 -19.24 20.22 -9.31
C ASP A 272 -18.84 20.45 -7.84
N GLU A 273 -17.74 21.18 -7.63
CA GLU A 273 -17.18 21.47 -6.30
C GLU A 273 -18.17 22.14 -5.35
N ARG A 274 -19.12 22.92 -5.90
CA ARG A 274 -20.15 23.63 -5.12
C ARG A 274 -21.08 22.65 -4.41
N GLN A 275 -21.41 21.56 -5.09
CA GLN A 275 -22.31 20.52 -4.59
C GLN A 275 -21.57 19.46 -3.79
N PHE A 276 -20.33 19.15 -4.17
CA PHE A 276 -19.57 18.03 -3.62
C PHE A 276 -19.45 18.09 -2.10
N GLY A 277 -18.97 19.21 -1.55
CA GLY A 277 -18.83 19.39 -0.11
C GLY A 277 -20.15 19.27 0.65
N LEU A 278 -21.22 19.86 0.10
CA LEU A 278 -22.56 19.85 0.69
C LEU A 278 -23.18 18.45 0.71
N GLN A 279 -23.09 17.72 -0.40
CA GLN A 279 -23.68 16.39 -0.52
C GLN A 279 -22.90 15.35 0.30
N VAL A 280 -21.57 15.42 0.30
CA VAL A 280 -20.72 14.46 1.05
C VAL A 280 -20.78 14.71 2.56
N VAL A 281 -20.57 15.96 3.00
CA VAL A 281 -20.47 16.28 4.43
C VAL A 281 -21.84 16.53 5.04
N GLY A 282 -22.71 17.27 4.34
CA GLY A 282 -24.07 17.54 4.80
C GLY A 282 -25.05 16.39 4.57
N ASN A 283 -24.62 15.26 3.98
CA ASN A 283 -25.47 14.10 3.68
C ASN A 283 -26.76 14.51 2.95
N TYR A 284 -26.63 15.23 1.84
CA TYR A 284 -27.77 15.81 1.11
C TYR A 284 -28.65 16.70 2.01
N LEU A 285 -28.02 17.54 2.83
CA LEU A 285 -28.63 18.43 3.83
C LEU A 285 -29.31 17.74 5.04
N LYS A 286 -29.16 16.42 5.18
CA LYS A 286 -29.71 15.66 6.32
C LYS A 286 -28.84 15.72 7.58
N ASP A 287 -27.57 16.12 7.46
CA ASP A 287 -26.64 16.24 8.58
C ASP A 287 -26.28 17.72 8.86
N LEU A 288 -27.06 18.34 9.74
CA LEU A 288 -26.87 19.74 10.13
C LEU A 288 -25.54 19.98 10.87
N LYS A 289 -25.05 18.99 11.64
CA LYS A 289 -23.75 19.10 12.32
C LYS A 289 -22.61 19.08 11.31
N GLY A 290 -22.68 18.18 10.32
CA GLY A 290 -21.73 18.13 9.21
C GLY A 290 -21.68 19.45 8.42
N LEU A 291 -22.85 20.03 8.13
CA LEU A 291 -22.96 21.33 7.44
C LEU A 291 -22.33 22.48 8.25
N LEU A 292 -22.63 22.57 9.55
CA LEU A 292 -22.02 23.57 10.43
C LEU A 292 -20.50 23.41 10.51
N GLY A 293 -19.99 22.18 10.43
CA GLY A 293 -18.55 21.90 10.41
C GLY A 293 -17.81 22.46 9.19
N ILE A 294 -18.47 22.60 8.03
CA ILE A 294 -17.84 23.14 6.80
C ILE A 294 -18.09 24.65 6.61
N ALA A 295 -19.03 25.25 7.35
CA ALA A 295 -19.34 26.66 7.24
C ALA A 295 -18.11 27.60 7.40
N PRO A 296 -17.17 27.38 8.35
CA PRO A 296 -15.98 28.21 8.48
C PRO A 296 -15.03 28.12 7.27
N LEU A 297 -15.00 26.99 6.57
CA LEU A 297 -14.23 26.84 5.33
C LEU A 297 -14.93 27.59 4.19
N GLY A 298 -16.25 27.40 4.04
CA GLY A 298 -17.06 28.10 3.04
C GLY A 298 -16.94 29.62 3.16
N LEU A 299 -17.06 30.17 4.37
CA LEU A 299 -16.89 31.61 4.61
C LEU A 299 -15.49 32.11 4.23
N ARG A 300 -14.43 31.34 4.55
CA ARG A 300 -13.06 31.68 4.14
C ARG A 300 -12.90 31.66 2.62
N MET A 301 -13.47 30.68 1.93
CA MET A 301 -13.44 30.61 0.46
C MET A 301 -14.15 31.82 -0.16
N ILE A 302 -15.33 32.18 0.34
CA ILE A 302 -16.09 33.36 -0.10
C ILE A 302 -15.27 34.64 0.13
N SER A 303 -14.73 34.83 1.35
CA SER A 303 -13.92 36.03 1.67
C SER A 303 -12.67 36.18 0.81
N ARG A 304 -12.15 35.07 0.26
CA ARG A 304 -10.95 35.02 -0.59
C ARG A 304 -11.30 35.00 -2.07
N GLY A 305 -12.58 35.10 -2.44
CA GLY A 305 -13.03 34.99 -3.83
C GLY A 305 -12.74 33.63 -4.48
N LYS A 306 -12.56 32.58 -3.68
CA LYS A 306 -12.22 31.22 -4.13
C LYS A 306 -13.43 30.27 -4.16
N PHE A 307 -14.62 30.77 -3.88
CA PHE A 307 -15.83 29.96 -3.94
C PHE A 307 -16.39 29.97 -5.37
N PRO A 308 -16.50 28.82 -6.06
CA PRO A 308 -17.06 28.78 -7.40
C PRO A 308 -18.55 29.15 -7.39
N LEU A 309 -18.96 30.12 -8.20
CA LEU A 309 -20.35 30.57 -8.28
C LEU A 309 -21.10 29.85 -9.41
N SER A 310 -20.44 29.59 -10.53
CA SER A 310 -20.97 28.84 -11.67
C SER A 310 -20.32 27.46 -11.78
N PHE A 311 -20.96 26.59 -12.55
CA PHE A 311 -20.39 25.32 -13.01
C PHE A 311 -20.75 25.18 -14.48
N GLU A 312 -19.74 24.91 -15.30
CA GLU A 312 -19.92 24.62 -16.71
C GLU A 312 -19.71 23.12 -16.92
N PRO A 313 -20.71 22.39 -17.42
CA PRO A 313 -20.54 20.98 -17.77
C PRO A 313 -19.47 20.80 -18.85
N SER A 314 -18.79 19.66 -18.83
CA SER A 314 -17.84 19.28 -19.89
C SER A 314 -18.58 19.08 -21.24
N GLU A 315 -17.95 19.46 -22.34
CA GLU A 315 -18.46 19.19 -23.70
C GLU A 315 -18.75 17.70 -23.92
N GLY A 316 -17.91 16.81 -23.34
CA GLY A 316 -18.03 15.36 -23.43
C GLY A 316 -19.00 14.72 -22.42
N THR A 317 -19.86 15.48 -21.75
CA THR A 317 -20.73 14.97 -20.67
C THR A 317 -21.60 13.78 -21.11
N GLN A 318 -22.12 13.79 -22.34
CA GLN A 318 -22.95 12.70 -22.85
C GLN A 318 -22.15 11.39 -23.03
N GLU A 319 -20.92 11.49 -23.52
CA GLU A 319 -20.01 10.36 -23.68
C GLU A 319 -19.58 9.79 -22.32
N VAL A 320 -19.22 10.66 -21.38
CA VAL A 320 -18.90 10.23 -20.00
C VAL A 320 -20.09 9.49 -19.37
N ARG A 321 -21.31 10.03 -19.53
CA ARG A 321 -22.53 9.41 -19.01
C ARG A 321 -22.79 8.04 -19.64
N SER A 322 -22.67 7.93 -20.96
CA SER A 322 -22.91 6.67 -21.68
C SER A 322 -21.92 5.59 -21.29
N LEU A 323 -20.64 5.95 -21.10
CA LEU A 323 -19.60 5.04 -20.60
C LEU A 323 -19.91 4.52 -19.19
N ILE A 324 -20.29 5.42 -18.27
CA ILE A 324 -20.66 5.04 -16.89
C ILE A 324 -21.87 4.09 -16.91
N GLU A 325 -22.89 4.40 -17.71
CA GLU A 325 -24.09 3.56 -17.83
C GLU A 325 -23.80 2.20 -18.47
N ALA A 326 -22.93 2.16 -19.48
CA ALA A 326 -22.51 0.91 -20.11
C ALA A 326 -21.80 -0.01 -19.09
N VAL A 327 -20.90 0.54 -18.27
CA VAL A 327 -20.22 -0.22 -17.21
C VAL A 327 -21.21 -0.71 -16.16
N GLN A 328 -22.08 0.16 -15.65
CA GLN A 328 -23.11 -0.21 -14.66
C GLN A 328 -24.05 -1.31 -15.18
N ASN A 329 -24.45 -1.23 -16.45
CA ASN A 329 -25.29 -2.23 -17.10
C ASN A 329 -24.55 -3.57 -17.27
N SER A 330 -23.25 -3.54 -17.59
CA SER A 330 -22.43 -4.75 -17.68
C SER A 330 -22.27 -5.42 -16.30
N GLU A 331 -22.03 -4.65 -15.25
CA GLU A 331 -21.88 -5.16 -13.88
C GLU A 331 -23.18 -5.74 -13.34
N SER A 332 -24.35 -5.20 -13.73
CA SER A 332 -25.65 -5.73 -13.31
C SER A 332 -26.05 -7.06 -13.98
N LYS A 333 -25.36 -7.45 -15.06
CA LYS A 333 -25.63 -8.68 -15.82
C LYS A 333 -24.72 -9.86 -15.42
N ASN A 334 -23.64 -9.59 -14.68
CA ASN A 334 -22.69 -10.57 -14.16
C ASN A 334 -22.92 -10.80 -12.67
#